data_AF-A0A2V7FKZ9-F1
#
_entry.id   AF-A0A2V7FKZ9-F1
#
_cell.length_a   1.000
_cell.length_b   1.000
_cell.length_c   1.000
_cell.angle_alpha   90.00
_cell.angle_beta   90.00
_cell.angle_gamma   90.00
#
_symmetry.space_group_name_H-M   'P 1'
#
loop_
_entity.id
_entity.type
_entity.pdbx_description
1 polymer ?
#
loop_
_entity_poly.entity_id
_entity_poly.type
_entity_poly.pdbx_seq_one_letter_code
_entity_poly.pdbx_strand_id
1 'polypeptide(L)'
;MSHPPGSAVGAAPRGITAARVLAPALRGVGLLTGWGDGLSGWEVPQPDGARGLVPVPTPALAGERFRRATRECLLAVAAGRAAVADAGLDPAALAGS
;
A
#
# COMPACT_ATOMS: atom_id res chain seq x y z
N MET A 1 -41.80 37.16 9.14
CA MET A 1 -42.41 35.96 8.53
C MET A 1 -41.29 34.96 8.31
N SER A 2 -41.20 33.94 9.15
CA SER A 2 -40.12 32.94 9.17
C SER A 2 -40.67 31.63 8.62
N HIS A 3 -40.09 31.09 7.56
CA HIS A 3 -40.40 29.74 7.06
C HIS A 3 -39.59 28.69 7.85
N PRO A 4 -40.18 27.57 8.29
CA PRO A 4 -39.41 26.46 8.81
C PRO A 4 -38.80 25.64 7.66
N PRO A 5 -37.58 25.11 7.81
CA PRO A 5 -37.08 24.08 6.90
C PRO A 5 -37.81 22.76 7.17
N GLY A 6 -38.45 22.21 6.14
CA GLY A 6 -39.10 20.90 6.18
C GLY A 6 -38.08 19.79 6.42
N SER A 7 -38.32 18.96 7.44
CA SER A 7 -37.60 17.71 7.64
C SER A 7 -38.09 16.69 6.63
N ALA A 8 -37.30 16.39 5.60
CA ALA A 8 -37.52 15.20 4.80
C ALA A 8 -37.02 13.98 5.59
N VAL A 9 -37.88 13.39 6.41
CA VAL A 9 -37.68 12.04 6.95
C VAL A 9 -37.96 11.07 5.81
N GLY A 10 -36.91 10.73 5.05
CA GLY A 10 -36.95 9.62 4.12
C GLY A 10 -37.08 8.31 4.91
N ALA A 11 -38.13 7.54 4.64
CA ALA A 11 -38.31 6.22 5.24
C ALA A 11 -37.14 5.31 4.84
N ALA A 12 -36.43 4.76 5.83
CA ALA A 12 -35.35 3.81 5.60
C ALA A 12 -35.90 2.48 5.04
N PRO A 13 -35.28 1.90 4.00
CA PRO A 13 -35.63 0.56 3.56
C PRO A 13 -35.37 -0.45 4.69
N ARG A 14 -36.37 -1.28 4.98
CA ARG A 14 -36.25 -2.38 5.93
C ARG A 14 -35.36 -3.47 5.32
N GLY A 15 -34.32 -3.87 6.07
CA GLY A 15 -33.58 -5.10 5.81
C GLY A 15 -32.29 -4.89 5.03
N ILE A 16 -31.21 -4.62 5.78
CA ILE A 16 -29.85 -5.17 5.68
C ILE A 16 -29.13 -4.42 6.80
N THR A 17 -28.74 -5.13 7.86
CA THR A 17 -27.80 -4.56 8.84
C THR A 17 -26.55 -4.24 8.03
N ALA A 18 -26.34 -2.97 7.69
CA ALA A 18 -25.14 -2.55 6.98
C ALA A 18 -23.96 -3.00 7.84
N ALA A 19 -23.26 -4.05 7.40
CA ALA A 19 -22.05 -4.48 8.05
C ALA A 19 -21.17 -3.23 8.17
N ARG A 20 -20.76 -2.90 9.39
CA ARG A 20 -19.94 -1.72 9.64
C ARG A 20 -18.66 -1.90 8.84
N VAL A 21 -18.58 -1.24 7.68
CA VAL A 21 -17.35 -1.19 6.88
C VAL A 21 -16.38 -0.37 7.71
N LEU A 22 -15.49 -1.05 8.42
CA LEU A 22 -14.38 -0.39 9.08
C LEU A 22 -13.53 0.26 7.99
N ALA A 23 -13.11 1.50 8.22
CA ALA A 23 -12.18 2.16 7.32
C ALA A 23 -10.91 1.29 7.17
N PRO A 24 -10.40 1.08 5.94
CA PRO A 24 -9.18 0.33 5.75
C PRO A 24 -8.02 1.03 6.45
N ALA A 25 -7.20 0.26 7.17
CA ALA A 25 -5.97 0.73 7.79
C ALA A 25 -4.76 0.19 7.03
N LEU A 26 -3.78 1.05 6.74
CA LEU A 26 -2.48 0.62 6.24
C LEU A 26 -1.73 -0.08 7.36
N ARG A 27 -1.32 -1.33 7.13
CA ARG A 27 -0.58 -2.14 8.13
C ARG A 27 0.92 -2.12 7.92
N GLY A 28 1.37 -1.91 6.69
CA GLY A 28 2.78 -1.72 6.38
C GLY A 28 2.99 -1.20 4.96
N VAL A 29 4.18 -0.68 4.70
CA VAL A 29 4.60 -0.08 3.43
C VAL A 29 5.93 -0.67 2.99
N GLY A 30 5.97 -1.15 1.75
CA GLY A 30 7.20 -1.62 1.12
C GLY A 30 7.66 -0.64 0.04
N LEU A 31 8.81 -0.01 0.26
CA LEU A 31 9.37 0.98 -0.66
C LEU A 31 10.79 0.58 -1.09
N LEU A 32 11.02 0.54 -2.40
CA LEU A 32 12.35 0.31 -2.98
C LEU A 32 12.78 1.57 -3.72
N THR A 33 13.88 2.19 -3.28
CA THR A 33 14.40 3.40 -3.90
C THR A 33 15.92 3.33 -4.02
N GLY A 34 16.49 4.14 -4.91
CA GLY A 34 17.93 4.32 -4.96
C GLY A 34 18.47 5.21 -3.84
N TRP A 35 17.59 5.82 -3.04
CA TRP A 35 17.93 6.82 -2.01
C TRP A 35 18.21 6.20 -0.64
N GLY A 36 17.93 4.90 -0.47
CA GLY A 36 18.22 4.17 0.74
C GLY A 36 17.14 3.13 1.05
N ASP A 37 17.25 2.52 2.24
CA ASP A 37 16.40 1.42 2.66
C ASP A 37 15.02 1.91 3.10
N GLY A 38 14.00 1.54 2.35
CA GLY A 38 12.60 1.77 2.69
C GLY A 38 12.25 3.25 2.90
N LEU A 39 11.28 3.49 3.79
CA LEU A 39 10.89 4.84 4.19
C LEU A 39 11.97 5.55 5.03
N SER A 40 12.82 4.81 5.73
CA SER A 40 13.90 5.38 6.53
C SER A 40 14.99 6.04 5.68
N GLY A 41 15.25 5.51 4.48
CA GLY A 41 16.17 6.11 3.50
C GLY A 41 15.50 7.12 2.57
N TRP A 42 14.19 7.34 2.69
CA TRP A 42 13.48 8.31 1.88
C TRP A 42 13.61 9.70 2.51
N GLU A 43 14.51 10.50 1.97
CA GLU A 43 14.49 11.94 2.23
C GLU A 43 13.41 12.59 1.36
N VAL A 44 12.48 13.33 1.98
CA VAL A 44 11.49 14.12 1.24
C VAL A 44 12.26 15.16 0.43
N PRO A 45 12.22 15.06 -0.90
CA PRO A 45 13.10 15.86 -1.72
C PRO A 45 12.63 17.30 -1.83
N GLN A 46 13.60 18.23 -1.79
CA GLN A 46 13.31 19.64 -1.99
C GLN A 46 12.87 19.89 -3.46
N PRO A 47 11.90 20.80 -3.66
CA PRO A 47 11.26 21.02 -4.96
C PRO A 47 12.14 21.74 -5.99
N ASP A 48 13.37 22.14 -5.65
CA ASP A 48 14.24 23.03 -6.42
C ASP A 48 15.16 22.34 -7.46
N GLY A 49 14.87 21.08 -7.78
CA GLY A 49 15.05 20.65 -9.16
C GLY A 49 16.51 20.54 -9.65
N ALA A 50 17.26 19.61 -9.08
CA ALA A 50 18.25 18.87 -9.83
C ALA A 50 18.36 17.48 -9.21
N ARG A 51 17.82 16.46 -9.87
CA ARG A 51 18.05 15.07 -9.42
C ARG A 51 18.62 14.25 -10.55
N GLY A 52 19.85 13.79 -10.34
CA GLY A 52 20.40 12.69 -11.11
C GLY A 52 19.48 11.48 -10.98
N LEU A 53 19.37 10.70 -12.06
CA LEU A 53 18.71 9.41 -12.04
C LEU A 53 19.44 8.51 -11.03
N VAL A 54 18.80 8.21 -9.90
CA VAL A 54 19.34 7.25 -8.94
C VAL A 54 18.73 5.88 -9.24
N PRO A 55 19.54 4.92 -9.76
CA PRO A 55 19.03 3.63 -10.14
C PRO A 55 18.60 2.81 -8.92
N VAL A 56 17.47 2.11 -9.04
CA VAL A 56 17.12 1.05 -8.08
C VAL A 56 17.77 -0.24 -8.58
N PRO A 57 18.64 -0.90 -7.80
CA PRO A 57 19.25 -2.16 -8.21
C PRO A 57 18.18 -3.23 -8.40
N THR A 58 18.39 -4.14 -9.35
CA THR A 58 17.49 -5.28 -9.56
C THR A 58 17.60 -6.22 -8.35
N PRO A 59 16.50 -6.55 -7.65
CA PRO A 59 16.54 -7.45 -6.51
C PRO A 59 17.00 -8.86 -6.92
N ALA A 60 17.98 -9.40 -6.20
CA ALA A 60 18.44 -10.78 -6.38
C ALA A 60 17.48 -11.75 -5.69
N LEU A 61 16.38 -12.11 -6.37
CA LEU A 61 15.44 -13.11 -5.86
C LEU A 61 15.78 -14.50 -6.40
N ALA A 62 16.21 -15.40 -5.51
CA ALA A 62 16.54 -16.77 -5.86
C ALA A 62 15.28 -17.64 -5.99
N GLY A 63 15.37 -18.68 -6.83
CA GLY A 63 14.39 -19.73 -6.97
C GLY A 63 13.81 -19.86 -8.37
N GLU A 64 13.43 -21.09 -8.73
CA GLU A 64 12.94 -21.46 -10.06
C GLU A 64 11.73 -20.62 -10.50
N ARG A 65 10.86 -20.23 -9.56
CA ARG A 65 9.69 -19.36 -9.81
C ARG A 65 10.04 -17.99 -10.39
N PHE A 66 11.28 -17.51 -10.23
CA PHE A 66 11.71 -16.20 -10.71
C PHE A 66 12.59 -16.26 -11.97
N ARG A 67 12.89 -17.45 -12.49
CA ARG A 67 13.81 -17.63 -13.64
C ARG A 67 13.42 -16.86 -14.91
N ARG A 68 12.13 -16.57 -15.07
CA ARG A 68 11.53 -15.84 -16.21
C ARG A 68 10.85 -14.55 -15.75
N ALA A 69 11.03 -14.16 -14.49
CA ALA A 69 10.42 -12.94 -13.97
C ALA A 69 11.10 -11.73 -14.61
N THR A 70 10.28 -10.74 -14.99
CA THR A 70 10.79 -9.45 -15.45
C THR A 70 11.35 -8.66 -14.26
N ARG A 71 12.13 -7.62 -14.53
CA ARG A 71 12.67 -6.74 -13.49
C ARG A 71 11.55 -6.10 -12.64
N GLU A 72 10.46 -5.72 -13.27
CA GLU A 72 9.28 -5.13 -12.61
C GLU A 72 8.64 -6.13 -11.65
N CYS A 73 8.55 -7.40 -12.04
CA CYS A 73 8.04 -8.47 -11.18
C CYS A 73 8.96 -8.67 -9.96
N LEU A 74 10.28 -8.68 -10.15
CA LEU A 74 11.24 -8.81 -9.06
C LEU A 74 11.12 -7.63 -8.08
N LEU A 75 10.98 -6.40 -8.59
CA LEU A 75 10.75 -5.21 -7.77
C LEU A 75 9.44 -5.31 -6.98
N ALA A 76 8.35 -5.70 -7.62
CA ALA A 76 7.06 -5.85 -6.95
C ALA A 76 7.11 -6.89 -5.82
N VAL A 77 7.76 -8.03 -6.05
CA VAL A 77 7.91 -9.09 -5.04
C VAL A 77 8.79 -8.62 -3.88
N ALA A 78 9.90 -7.94 -4.16
CA ALA A 78 10.77 -7.41 -3.13
C ALA A 78 10.07 -6.32 -2.29
N ALA A 79 9.33 -5.42 -2.93
CA ALA A 79 8.51 -4.41 -2.24
C ALA A 79 7.42 -5.07 -1.39
N GLY A 80 6.72 -6.09 -1.91
CA GLY A 80 5.74 -6.85 -1.15
C GLY A 80 6.34 -7.51 0.10
N ARG A 81 7.52 -8.14 -0.02
CA ARG A 81 8.24 -8.70 1.14
C ARG A 81 8.59 -7.64 2.19
N ALA A 82 9.04 -6.47 1.75
CA ALA A 82 9.31 -5.35 2.66
C ALA A 82 8.03 -4.87 3.37
N ALA A 83 6.90 -4.77 2.65
CA ALA A 83 5.62 -4.36 3.25
C ALA A 83 5.11 -5.36 4.31
N VAL A 84 5.31 -6.65 4.07
CA VAL A 84 4.93 -7.71 5.03
C VAL A 84 5.81 -7.66 6.28
N ALA A 85 7.12 -7.46 6.09
CA ALA A 85 8.05 -7.28 7.20
C ALA A 85 7.74 -6.03 8.02
N ASP A 86 7.48 -4.89 7.36
CA ASP A 86 7.07 -3.63 8.01
C ASP A 86 5.77 -3.77 8.79
N ALA A 87 4.81 -4.55 8.25
CA ALA A 87 3.57 -4.87 8.95
C ALA A 87 3.72 -5.83 10.14
N GLY A 88 4.92 -6.39 10.38
CA GLY A 88 5.17 -7.39 11.41
C GLY A 88 4.38 -8.69 11.19
N LEU A 89 4.04 -9.01 9.94
CA LEU A 89 3.24 -10.17 9.59
C LEU A 89 4.12 -11.37 9.23
N ASP A 90 3.70 -12.56 9.65
CA ASP A 90 4.24 -13.81 9.12
C ASP A 90 3.76 -13.99 7.66
N PRO A 91 4.64 -14.24 6.69
CA PRO A 91 4.23 -14.60 5.32
C PRO A 91 3.20 -15.74 5.24
N ALA A 92 3.20 -16.68 6.19
CA ALA A 92 2.20 -17.75 6.27
C ALA A 92 0.78 -17.22 6.49
N ALA A 93 0.62 -16.06 7.16
CA ALA A 93 -0.67 -15.42 7.35
C ALA A 93 -1.29 -14.88 6.04
N LEU A 94 -0.50 -14.80 4.96
CA LEU A 94 -0.93 -14.31 3.64
C LEU A 94 -1.25 -15.44 2.66
N ALA A 95 -0.96 -16.69 3.00
CA ALA A 95 -1.06 -17.82 2.08
C ALA A 95 -2.52 -18.17 1.70
N GLY A 96 -3.51 -17.56 2.34
CA GLY A 96 -4.92 -17.93 2.20
C GLY A 96 -5.21 -19.27 2.88
N SER A 97 -6.48 -19.50 3.18
CA SER A 97 -7.00 -20.78 3.68
C SER A 97 -7.41 -21.69 2.53
#